data_AF-A0A1I1PI90-F1
#
_entry.id   AF-A0A1I1PI90-F1
#
_cell.length_a   1.000
_cell.length_b   1.000
_cell.length_c   1.000
_cell.angle_alpha   90.00
_cell.angle_beta   90.00
_cell.angle_gamma   90.00
#
_symmetry.space_group_name_H-M   'P 1'
#
loop_
_entity.id
_entity.type
_entity.pdbx_description
1 polymer ?
#
loop_
_entity_poly.entity_id
_entity_poly.type
_entity_poly.pdbx_seq_one_letter_code
_entity_poly.pdbx_strand_id
1 'polypeptide(L)'
;MGLDYDYRIYIKKENLKRALKIIYERSDKERVSFEIINDQLYKVNKYADGEISKTLLENFGINQNVDTCILVEEDNAIIEYYLYDLTQNYQPNSLDESDFIDFYKSGDNKWWIGNVEIYINDYSSKMENCIELQFWAVTSSMSQLFAKSISVDKYFKELCSATEADYGCIYMENSGYRLIWAKGKEYSLTVPILWNNFEEHGFVKVISDILKI
;
A
#
# COMPACT_ATOMS: atom_id res chain seq x y z
N MET A 1 8.10 11.41 -17.26
CA MET A 1 8.49 10.67 -16.05
C MET A 1 7.27 10.68 -15.15
N GLY A 2 6.71 9.51 -14.87
CA GLY A 2 5.54 9.39 -14.01
C GLY A 2 5.94 9.67 -12.55
N LEU A 3 5.00 10.14 -11.75
CA LEU A 3 5.23 10.35 -10.33
C LEU A 3 5.05 8.99 -9.63
N ASP A 4 6.01 8.56 -8.81
CA ASP A 4 5.92 7.32 -8.05
C ASP A 4 5.59 7.65 -6.58
N TYR A 5 4.29 7.69 -6.29
CA TYR A 5 3.79 7.88 -4.93
C TYR A 5 3.80 6.57 -4.15
N ASP A 6 4.17 6.63 -2.88
CA ASP A 6 4.20 5.47 -1.98
C ASP A 6 3.59 5.80 -0.61
N TYR A 7 2.84 4.87 -0.03
CA TYR A 7 2.39 4.96 1.36
C TYR A 7 3.46 4.38 2.28
N ARG A 8 3.69 5.02 3.42
CA ARG A 8 4.57 4.54 4.48
C ARG A 8 3.80 4.49 5.79
N ILE A 9 3.73 3.31 6.39
CA ILE A 9 3.10 3.11 7.69
C ILE A 9 4.16 2.62 8.67
N TYR A 10 4.29 3.34 9.77
CA TYR A 10 5.25 3.06 10.83
C TYR A 10 4.52 2.41 12.00
N ILE A 11 4.88 1.16 12.30
CA ILE A 11 4.28 0.35 13.34
C ILE A 11 5.36 -0.19 14.28
N LYS A 12 4.96 -0.56 15.49
CA LYS A 12 5.83 -1.36 16.37
C LYS A 12 6.07 -2.74 15.76
N LYS A 13 7.28 -3.27 15.96
CA LYS A 13 7.69 -4.61 15.48
C LYS A 13 6.75 -5.73 15.93
N GLU A 14 6.21 -5.64 17.14
CA GLU A 14 5.22 -6.60 17.66
C GLU A 14 3.89 -6.62 16.88
N ASN A 15 3.56 -5.53 16.19
CA ASN A 15 2.33 -5.38 15.40
C ASN A 15 2.48 -5.86 13.94
N LEU A 16 3.69 -6.19 13.47
CA LEU A 16 3.95 -6.58 12.08
C LEU A 16 3.07 -7.75 11.63
N LYS A 17 2.99 -8.80 12.46
CA LYS A 17 2.17 -9.97 12.17
C LYS A 17 0.68 -9.63 12.02
N ARG A 18 0.17 -8.78 12.91
CA ARG A 18 -1.22 -8.30 12.86
C ARG A 18 -1.47 -7.48 11.61
N ALA A 19 -0.54 -6.58 11.26
CA ALA A 19 -0.63 -5.78 10.04
C ALA A 19 -0.72 -6.63 8.79
N LEU A 20 0.18 -7.61 8.62
CA LEU A 20 0.17 -8.48 7.44
C LEU A 20 -1.07 -9.39 7.41
N LYS A 21 -1.60 -9.83 8.55
CA LYS A 21 -2.89 -10.56 8.60
C LYS A 21 -4.05 -9.69 8.11
N ILE A 22 -4.15 -8.45 8.59
CA ILE A 22 -5.20 -7.50 8.16
C ILE A 22 -5.09 -7.21 6.66
N ILE A 23 -3.88 -6.96 6.17
CA ILE A 23 -3.63 -6.73 4.74
C ILE A 23 -4.09 -7.95 3.94
N TYR A 24 -3.65 -9.15 4.34
CA TYR A 24 -4.07 -10.39 3.70
C TYR A 24 -5.59 -10.51 3.69
N GLU A 25 -6.26 -10.38 4.83
CA GLU A 25 -7.73 -10.45 4.98
C GLU A 25 -8.50 -9.48 4.09
N ARG A 26 -7.96 -8.28 3.84
CA ARG A 26 -8.57 -7.25 2.99
C ARG A 26 -8.16 -7.36 1.51
N SER A 27 -7.30 -8.32 1.16
CA SER A 27 -6.85 -8.57 -0.21
C SER A 27 -7.78 -9.54 -0.94
N ASP A 28 -7.80 -9.45 -2.27
CA ASP A 28 -8.29 -10.55 -3.11
C ASP A 28 -7.36 -11.78 -2.97
N LYS A 29 -7.93 -12.89 -2.52
CA LYS A 29 -7.21 -14.14 -2.25
C LYS A 29 -6.65 -14.79 -3.51
N GLU A 30 -7.27 -14.51 -4.66
CA GLU A 30 -6.79 -15.02 -5.94
C GLU A 30 -5.58 -14.23 -6.45
N ARG A 31 -5.34 -13.02 -5.93
CA ARG A 31 -4.31 -12.11 -6.44
C ARG A 31 -3.17 -11.81 -5.45
N VAL A 32 -3.41 -11.93 -4.14
CA VAL A 32 -2.37 -11.73 -3.12
C VAL A 32 -1.21 -12.73 -3.28
N SER A 33 0.02 -12.25 -3.11
CA SER A 33 1.25 -13.03 -3.35
C SER A 33 1.95 -13.43 -2.04
N PHE A 34 1.23 -13.47 -0.92
CA PHE A 34 1.74 -13.97 0.34
C PHE A 34 0.65 -14.65 1.16
N GLU A 35 1.06 -15.52 2.06
CA GLU A 35 0.19 -16.23 2.99
C GLU A 35 0.82 -16.27 4.39
N ILE A 36 -0.01 -16.39 5.42
CA ILE A 36 0.43 -16.59 6.80
C ILE A 36 -0.09 -17.93 7.29
N ILE A 37 0.81 -18.91 7.45
CA ILE A 37 0.51 -20.29 7.85
C ILE A 37 1.32 -20.61 9.11
N ASN A 38 0.68 -21.15 10.14
CA ASN A 38 1.33 -21.51 11.41
C ASN A 38 2.21 -20.37 11.98
N ASP A 39 1.72 -19.14 11.86
CA ASP A 39 2.42 -17.92 12.28
C ASP A 39 3.77 -17.66 11.58
N GLN A 40 3.93 -18.18 10.38
CA GLN A 40 5.04 -17.92 9.48
C GLN A 40 4.54 -17.24 8.21
N LEU A 41 5.35 -16.32 7.66
CA LEU A 41 5.05 -15.61 6.42
C LEU A 41 5.66 -16.37 5.24
N TYR A 42 4.86 -16.63 4.21
CA TYR A 42 5.30 -17.24 2.97
C TYR A 42 5.05 -16.28 1.82
N LYS A 43 6.05 -16.07 0.97
CA LYS A 43 5.86 -15.48 -0.36
C LYS A 43 5.32 -16.56 -1.30
N VAL A 44 4.28 -16.22 -2.06
CA VAL A 44 3.61 -17.09 -3.01
C VAL A 44 3.87 -16.54 -4.42
N ASN A 45 4.53 -17.33 -5.26
CA ASN A 45 4.70 -16.98 -6.67
C ASN A 45 3.79 -17.88 -7.51
N LYS A 46 3.03 -17.26 -8.41
CA LYS A 46 2.16 -17.96 -9.37
C LYS A 46 2.76 -17.79 -10.76
N TYR A 47 3.17 -18.89 -11.36
CA TYR A 47 3.80 -18.89 -12.69
C TYR A 47 2.75 -19.03 -13.79
N ALA A 48 3.11 -18.64 -15.01
CA ALA A 48 2.20 -18.64 -16.15
C ALA A 48 1.72 -20.04 -16.57
N ASP A 49 2.46 -21.09 -16.19
CA ASP A 49 2.11 -22.49 -16.39
C ASP A 49 1.17 -23.05 -15.30
N GLY A 50 0.77 -22.21 -14.34
CA GLY A 50 -0.09 -22.57 -13.21
C GLY A 50 0.67 -23.18 -12.02
N GLU A 51 1.99 -23.31 -12.08
CA GLU A 51 2.78 -23.74 -10.93
C GLU A 51 2.71 -22.67 -9.82
N ILE A 52 2.59 -23.13 -8.56
CA ILE A 52 2.58 -22.27 -7.38
C ILE A 52 3.77 -22.67 -6.50
N SER A 53 4.70 -21.74 -6.30
CA SER A 53 5.79 -21.91 -5.32
C SER A 53 5.50 -21.11 -4.05
N LYS A 54 5.88 -21.67 -2.90
CA LYS A 54 5.82 -21.00 -1.59
C LYS A 54 7.20 -20.96 -0.98
N THR A 55 7.66 -19.76 -0.64
CA THR A 55 8.96 -19.52 -0.01
C THR A 55 8.74 -18.96 1.38
N LEU A 56 9.23 -19.66 2.41
CA LEU A 56 9.22 -19.14 3.78
C LEU A 56 10.10 -17.89 3.85
N LEU A 57 9.55 -16.78 4.36
CA LEU A 57 10.31 -15.56 4.60
C LEU A 57 10.79 -15.53 6.06
N GLU A 58 12.10 -15.65 6.23
CA GLU A 58 12.75 -15.55 7.55
C GLU A 58 12.44 -14.21 8.22
N ASN A 59 12.46 -14.19 9.56
CA ASN A 59 12.16 -13.01 10.38
C ASN A 59 10.84 -12.30 9.98
N PHE A 60 9.86 -13.08 9.52
CA PHE A 60 8.56 -12.58 9.07
C PHE A 60 8.67 -11.56 7.93
N GLY A 61 9.67 -11.71 7.05
CA GLY A 61 9.85 -10.87 5.87
C GLY A 61 10.51 -9.53 6.13
N ILE A 62 11.07 -9.28 7.31
CA ILE A 62 11.84 -8.05 7.56
C ILE A 62 13.02 -7.94 6.57
N ASN A 63 13.14 -6.76 5.97
CA ASN A 63 14.02 -6.38 4.86
C ASN A 63 13.77 -7.16 3.55
N GLN A 64 12.54 -7.63 3.35
CA GLN A 64 12.08 -8.30 2.14
C GLN A 64 10.76 -7.68 1.65
N ASN A 65 10.28 -8.14 0.49
CA ASN A 65 9.04 -7.66 -0.12
C ASN A 65 8.05 -8.78 -0.43
N VAL A 66 6.77 -8.45 -0.29
CA VAL A 66 5.61 -9.27 -0.68
C VAL A 66 4.63 -8.39 -1.45
N ASP A 67 3.79 -8.98 -2.29
CA ASP A 67 2.82 -8.23 -3.07
C ASP A 67 1.41 -8.49 -2.57
N THR A 68 0.63 -7.42 -2.50
CA THR A 68 -0.77 -7.43 -2.14
C THR A 68 -1.61 -6.87 -3.28
N CYS A 69 -2.91 -7.04 -3.14
CA CYS A 69 -3.90 -6.37 -3.96
C CYS A 69 -4.84 -5.64 -3.02
N ILE A 70 -5.10 -4.37 -3.33
CA ILE A 70 -5.98 -3.54 -2.50
C ILE A 70 -7.35 -3.49 -3.17
N LEU A 71 -8.38 -3.86 -2.40
CA LEU A 71 -9.77 -3.73 -2.76
C LEU A 71 -10.36 -2.48 -2.10
N VAL A 72 -10.94 -1.59 -2.90
CA VAL A 72 -11.48 -0.31 -2.42
C VAL A 72 -12.90 -0.06 -2.93
N GLU A 73 -13.63 0.80 -2.23
CA GLU A 73 -14.93 1.28 -2.69
C GLU A 73 -14.78 2.15 -3.95
N GLU A 74 -15.82 2.19 -4.77
CA GLU A 74 -15.87 3.07 -5.94
C GLU A 74 -15.78 4.54 -5.54
N ASP A 75 -14.92 5.29 -6.23
CA ASP A 75 -14.92 6.76 -6.20
C ASP A 75 -14.52 7.32 -7.57
N ASN A 76 -14.63 8.64 -7.74
CA ASN A 76 -14.37 9.29 -9.02
C ASN A 76 -12.95 9.02 -9.56
N ALA A 77 -11.93 8.98 -8.69
CA ALA A 77 -10.55 8.74 -9.12
C ALA A 77 -10.36 7.29 -9.58
N ILE A 78 -11.03 6.34 -8.93
CA ILE A 78 -11.07 4.92 -9.34
C ILE A 78 -11.73 4.79 -10.72
N ILE A 79 -12.89 5.41 -10.91
CA ILE A 79 -13.60 5.39 -12.20
C ILE A 79 -12.74 6.03 -13.30
N GLU A 80 -12.17 7.21 -13.06
CA GLU A 80 -11.30 7.89 -14.02
C GLU A 80 -10.07 7.05 -14.40
N TYR A 81 -9.47 6.35 -13.43
CA TYR A 81 -8.33 5.48 -13.67
C TYR A 81 -8.68 4.33 -14.64
N TYR A 82 -9.79 3.63 -14.42
CA TYR A 82 -10.19 2.55 -15.33
C TYR A 82 -10.72 3.04 -16.66
N LEU A 83 -11.43 4.18 -16.69
CA LEU A 83 -11.84 4.79 -17.96
C LEU A 83 -10.62 5.16 -18.80
N TYR A 84 -9.57 5.69 -18.17
CA TYR A 84 -8.31 5.96 -18.87
C TYR A 84 -7.69 4.66 -19.40
N ASP A 85 -7.54 3.63 -18.56
CA ASP A 85 -6.97 2.33 -18.97
C ASP A 85 -7.77 1.70 -20.12
N LEU A 86 -9.11 1.75 -20.04
CA LEU A 86 -10.02 1.36 -21.12
C LEU A 86 -9.71 2.11 -22.39
N THR A 87 -9.64 3.43 -22.37
CA THR A 87 -9.38 4.21 -23.60
C THR A 87 -8.02 3.94 -24.23
N GLN A 88 -7.02 3.53 -23.44
CA GLN A 88 -5.69 3.15 -23.96
C GLN A 88 -5.68 1.74 -24.55
N ASN A 89 -6.45 0.82 -23.97
CA ASN A 89 -6.46 -0.60 -24.35
C ASN A 89 -7.69 -0.99 -25.19
N TYR A 90 -8.57 -0.04 -25.52
CA TYR A 90 -9.79 -0.28 -26.27
C TYR A 90 -9.47 -0.81 -27.67
N GLN A 91 -9.89 -2.05 -27.94
CA GLN A 91 -9.93 -2.59 -29.28
C GLN A 91 -11.39 -2.70 -29.74
N PRO A 92 -11.79 -2.00 -30.82
CA PRO A 92 -13.14 -2.14 -31.34
C PRO A 92 -13.41 -3.60 -31.74
N ASN A 93 -14.49 -4.18 -31.20
CA ASN A 93 -14.94 -5.56 -31.38
C ASN A 93 -14.19 -6.67 -30.61
N SER A 94 -13.31 -6.35 -29.67
CA SER A 94 -12.83 -7.34 -28.69
C SER A 94 -13.77 -7.34 -27.48
N LEU A 95 -14.39 -8.49 -27.19
CA LEU A 95 -15.06 -8.93 -25.95
C LEU A 95 -15.75 -7.87 -25.07
N ASP A 96 -17.05 -8.11 -24.86
CA ASP A 96 -18.03 -7.40 -24.05
C ASP A 96 -17.46 -6.50 -22.94
N GLU A 97 -17.82 -5.21 -22.92
CA GLU A 97 -17.44 -4.25 -21.87
C GLU A 97 -17.77 -4.75 -20.44
N SER A 98 -18.74 -5.67 -20.32
CA SER A 98 -19.06 -6.36 -19.06
C SER A 98 -17.91 -7.22 -18.54
N ASP A 99 -17.19 -7.92 -19.42
CA ASP A 99 -16.07 -8.81 -19.03
C ASP A 99 -14.92 -8.00 -18.41
N PHE A 100 -14.75 -6.74 -18.81
CA PHE A 100 -13.74 -5.83 -18.25
C PHE A 100 -14.10 -5.37 -16.84
N ILE A 101 -15.34 -4.92 -16.63
CA ILE A 101 -15.80 -4.48 -15.29
C ILE A 101 -15.77 -5.66 -14.32
N ASP A 102 -16.20 -6.84 -14.78
CA ASP A 102 -16.19 -8.07 -13.99
C ASP A 102 -14.77 -8.54 -13.64
N PHE A 103 -13.77 -8.20 -14.46
CA PHE A 103 -12.37 -8.50 -14.15
C PHE A 103 -11.81 -7.63 -13.01
N TYR A 104 -12.20 -6.35 -12.94
CA TYR A 104 -11.68 -5.39 -11.96
C TYR A 104 -12.53 -5.23 -10.70
N LYS A 105 -13.81 -5.62 -10.75
CA LYS A 105 -14.68 -5.67 -9.56
C LYS A 105 -14.62 -7.05 -8.91
N SER A 106 -14.34 -7.09 -7.61
CA SER A 106 -14.54 -8.29 -6.83
C SER A 106 -16.03 -8.58 -6.65
N GLY A 107 -16.37 -9.82 -6.28
CA GLY A 107 -17.76 -10.23 -6.00
C GLY A 107 -18.49 -9.41 -4.92
N ASP A 108 -17.76 -8.62 -4.14
CA ASP A 108 -18.30 -7.70 -3.12
C ASP A 108 -18.52 -6.27 -3.66
N ASN A 109 -18.47 -6.06 -4.99
CA ASN A 109 -18.54 -4.75 -5.67
C ASN A 109 -17.39 -3.79 -5.34
N LYS A 110 -16.24 -4.30 -4.86
CA LYS A 110 -15.05 -3.49 -4.63
C LYS A 110 -14.12 -3.51 -5.84
N TRP A 111 -13.43 -2.42 -6.07
CA TRP A 111 -12.49 -2.27 -7.17
C TRP A 111 -11.08 -2.71 -6.77
N TRP A 112 -10.46 -3.55 -7.60
CA TRP A 112 -9.07 -3.97 -7.47
C TRP A 112 -8.12 -3.01 -8.17
N ILE A 113 -7.48 -2.10 -7.43
CA ILE A 113 -6.70 -1.00 -8.02
C ILE A 113 -5.42 -1.45 -8.76
N GLY A 114 -5.01 -2.71 -8.60
CA GLY A 114 -3.78 -3.27 -9.13
C GLY A 114 -2.91 -3.92 -8.05
N ASN A 115 -1.73 -4.40 -8.44
CA ASN A 115 -0.75 -4.99 -7.52
C ASN A 115 0.02 -3.90 -6.79
N VAL A 116 0.17 -4.05 -5.48
CA VAL A 116 0.93 -3.16 -4.60
C VAL A 116 2.03 -3.96 -3.95
N GLU A 117 3.28 -3.54 -4.13
CA GLU A 117 4.43 -4.16 -3.47
C GLU A 117 4.56 -3.59 -2.05
N ILE A 118 4.78 -4.45 -1.08
CA ILE A 118 4.99 -4.09 0.32
C ILE A 118 6.43 -4.42 0.68
N TYR A 119 7.25 -3.38 0.85
CA TYR A 119 8.56 -3.51 1.47
C TYR A 119 8.40 -3.44 2.98
N ILE A 120 8.93 -4.45 3.68
CA ILE A 120 8.90 -4.54 5.14
C ILE A 120 10.29 -4.13 5.64
N ASN A 121 10.49 -2.88 6.01
CA ASN A 121 11.80 -2.36 6.37
C ASN A 121 12.00 -2.33 7.89
N ASP A 122 13.17 -2.79 8.37
CA ASP A 122 13.57 -2.54 9.75
C ASP A 122 13.93 -1.06 9.91
N TYR A 123 13.08 -0.32 10.62
CA TYR A 123 13.25 1.11 10.87
C TYR A 123 13.89 1.39 12.25
N SER A 124 14.38 0.35 12.93
CA SER A 124 14.92 0.42 14.29
C SER A 124 16.13 1.35 14.44
N SER A 125 16.85 1.63 13.35
CA SER A 125 17.99 2.57 13.34
C SER A 125 17.57 4.04 13.52
N LYS A 126 16.30 4.36 13.25
CA LYS A 126 15.75 5.73 13.34
C LYS A 126 14.71 5.85 14.46
N MET A 127 13.96 4.79 14.72
CA MET A 127 12.97 4.72 15.81
C MET A 127 12.99 3.32 16.43
N GLU A 128 13.25 3.23 17.73
CA GLU A 128 13.39 1.95 18.43
C GLU A 128 12.18 1.02 18.20
N ASN A 129 12.46 -0.25 17.86
CA ASN A 129 11.45 -1.30 17.63
C ASN A 129 10.40 -0.93 16.56
N CYS A 130 10.76 -0.10 15.57
CA CYS A 130 9.87 0.32 14.51
C CYS A 130 10.07 -0.52 13.23
N ILE A 131 8.96 -0.86 12.59
CA ILE A 131 8.90 -1.39 11.23
C ILE A 131 8.23 -0.34 10.35
N GLU A 132 8.81 -0.09 9.19
CA GLU A 132 8.18 0.66 8.11
C GLU A 132 7.59 -0.33 7.11
N LEU A 133 6.28 -0.27 6.90
CA LEU A 133 5.60 -0.91 5.78
C LEU A 133 5.47 0.12 4.66
N GLN A 134 6.24 -0.07 3.60
CA GLN A 134 6.25 0.82 2.44
C GLN A 134 5.51 0.17 1.28
N PHE A 135 4.45 0.83 0.81
CA PHE A 135 3.53 0.33 -0.21
C PHE A 135 3.79 1.06 -1.51
N TRP A 136 4.28 0.33 -2.51
CA TRP A 136 4.60 0.84 -3.83
C TRP A 136 3.54 0.42 -4.83
N ALA A 137 3.13 1.38 -5.64
CA ALA A 137 2.34 1.07 -6.80
C ALA A 137 3.22 0.51 -7.94
N VAL A 138 2.82 -0.59 -8.57
CA VAL A 138 3.56 -1.20 -9.69
C VAL A 138 3.60 -0.29 -10.93
N THR A 139 2.68 0.68 -11.07
CA THR A 139 2.69 1.66 -12.17
C THR A 139 2.53 3.08 -11.66
N SER A 140 3.14 4.05 -12.35
CA SER A 140 2.99 5.48 -12.03
C SER A 140 1.58 6.02 -12.28
N SER A 141 0.75 5.34 -13.08
CA SER A 141 -0.67 5.70 -13.20
C SER A 141 -1.44 5.26 -11.97
N MET A 142 -1.17 4.06 -11.47
CA MET A 142 -1.78 3.53 -10.26
C MET A 142 -1.34 4.31 -9.01
N SER A 143 -0.07 4.73 -8.94
CA SER A 143 0.46 5.52 -7.81
C SER A 143 -0.37 6.81 -7.61
N GLN A 144 -0.91 7.41 -8.67
CA GLN A 144 -1.74 8.61 -8.55
C GLN A 144 -3.01 8.38 -7.75
N LEU A 145 -3.56 7.15 -7.74
CA LEU A 145 -4.70 6.79 -6.90
C LEU A 145 -4.37 6.98 -5.42
N PHE A 146 -3.11 6.78 -5.01
CA PHE A 146 -2.71 6.96 -3.61
C PHE A 146 -2.95 8.40 -3.13
N ALA A 147 -2.75 9.38 -3.99
CA ALA A 147 -2.97 10.79 -3.66
C ALA A 147 -4.41 11.26 -3.90
N LYS A 148 -5.09 10.71 -4.92
CA LYS A 148 -6.37 11.22 -5.46
C LYS A 148 -7.61 10.47 -4.97
N SER A 149 -7.53 9.17 -4.73
CA SER A 149 -8.69 8.35 -4.35
C SER A 149 -8.98 8.48 -2.85
N ILE A 150 -10.23 8.83 -2.53
CA ILE A 150 -10.72 8.90 -1.15
C ILE A 150 -10.84 7.49 -0.57
N SER A 151 -11.24 6.52 -1.38
CA SER A 151 -11.37 5.12 -0.97
C SER A 151 -10.01 4.49 -0.67
N VAL A 152 -8.96 4.83 -1.43
CA VAL A 152 -7.59 4.41 -1.14
C VAL A 152 -7.06 5.11 0.12
N ASP A 153 -7.23 6.42 0.27
CA ASP A 153 -6.83 7.15 1.48
C ASP A 153 -7.51 6.59 2.73
N LYS A 154 -8.80 6.26 2.62
CA LYS A 154 -9.56 5.57 3.66
C LYS A 154 -9.00 4.18 3.99
N TYR A 155 -8.67 3.36 2.98
CA TYR A 155 -8.06 2.04 3.21
C TYR A 155 -6.80 2.15 4.07
N PHE A 156 -5.89 3.07 3.74
CA PHE A 156 -4.63 3.22 4.47
C PHE A 156 -4.81 3.83 5.87
N LYS A 157 -5.76 4.75 6.06
CA LYS A 157 -6.10 5.27 7.40
C LYS A 157 -6.71 4.20 8.29
N GLU A 158 -7.62 3.39 7.76
CA GLU A 158 -8.16 2.24 8.48
C GLU A 158 -7.07 1.21 8.81
N LEU A 159 -6.12 0.99 7.91
CA LEU A 159 -4.97 0.13 8.17
C LEU A 159 -4.11 0.70 9.31
N CYS A 160 -3.83 2.02 9.31
CA CYS A 160 -3.13 2.68 10.41
C CYS A 160 -3.85 2.48 11.75
N SER A 161 -5.16 2.71 11.78
CA SER A 161 -5.98 2.48 12.98
C SER A 161 -5.95 1.02 13.42
N ALA A 162 -6.17 0.09 12.49
CA ALA A 162 -6.29 -1.33 12.78
C ALA A 162 -4.94 -1.97 13.15
N THR A 163 -3.82 -1.31 12.89
CA THR A 163 -2.46 -1.79 13.25
C THR A 163 -1.85 -1.05 14.43
N GLU A 164 -2.60 -0.09 15.02
CA GLU A 164 -2.07 0.83 16.03
C GLU A 164 -0.77 1.50 15.54
N ALA A 165 -0.79 1.97 14.29
CA ALA A 165 0.33 2.66 13.70
C ALA A 165 0.67 3.92 14.50
N ASP A 166 1.97 4.11 14.71
CA ASP A 166 2.49 5.33 15.30
C ASP A 166 2.36 6.49 14.31
N TYR A 167 2.68 6.25 13.04
CA TYR A 167 2.61 7.24 11.96
C TYR A 167 2.21 6.61 10.63
N GLY A 168 1.61 7.42 9.76
CA GLY A 168 1.31 7.06 8.38
C GLY A 168 1.41 8.28 7.47
N CYS A 169 2.05 8.13 6.32
CA CYS A 169 2.18 9.20 5.34
C CYS A 169 2.18 8.68 3.90
N ILE A 170 2.03 9.63 2.97
CA ILE A 170 2.20 9.42 1.53
C ILE A 170 3.40 10.25 1.11
N TYR A 171 4.37 9.62 0.48
CA TYR A 171 5.39 10.32 -0.27
C TYR A 171 4.85 10.65 -1.67
N MET A 172 4.86 11.92 -2.04
CA MET A 172 4.29 12.45 -3.28
C MET A 172 5.36 13.10 -4.17
N GLU A 173 6.57 12.58 -4.14
CA GLU A 173 7.76 13.11 -4.82
C GLU A 173 7.90 14.63 -4.64
N ASN A 174 7.76 15.39 -5.74
CA ASN A 174 7.90 16.84 -5.85
C ASN A 174 6.95 17.63 -4.93
N SER A 175 5.86 17.00 -4.46
CA SER A 175 4.89 17.61 -3.55
C SER A 175 5.20 17.35 -2.07
N GLY A 176 6.25 16.59 -1.76
CA GLY A 176 6.66 16.26 -0.40
C GLY A 176 5.85 15.14 0.21
N TYR A 177 5.62 15.21 1.51
CA TYR A 177 4.95 14.17 2.27
C TYR A 177 3.58 14.64 2.74
N ARG A 178 2.53 13.86 2.53
CA ARG A 178 1.22 14.08 3.17
C ARG A 178 1.13 13.20 4.41
N LEU A 179 1.12 13.80 5.59
CA LEU A 179 0.81 13.11 6.83
C LEU A 179 -0.68 12.74 6.84
N ILE A 180 -0.98 11.46 6.97
CA ILE A 180 -2.35 10.94 7.07
C ILE A 180 -2.70 10.43 8.47
N TRP A 181 -1.70 10.05 9.26
CA TRP A 181 -1.89 9.48 10.59
C TRP A 181 -0.72 9.82 11.51
N ALA A 182 -1.01 10.19 12.76
CA ALA A 182 -0.02 10.23 13.83
C ALA A 182 -0.67 9.98 15.19
N LYS A 183 -0.13 9.03 15.96
CA LYS A 183 -0.48 8.74 17.37
C LYS A 183 -1.99 8.66 17.61
N GLY A 184 -2.68 7.88 16.79
CA GLY A 184 -4.12 7.62 16.92
C GLY A 184 -5.03 8.71 16.35
N LYS A 185 -4.49 9.66 15.57
CA LYS A 185 -5.26 10.74 14.95
C LYS A 185 -5.01 10.80 13.45
N GLU A 186 -6.06 11.10 12.70
CA GLU A 186 -5.98 11.38 11.27
C GLU A 186 -5.50 12.80 11.00
N TYR A 187 -4.76 12.97 9.89
CA TYR A 187 -4.27 14.25 9.39
C TYR A 187 -4.51 14.38 7.89
N SER A 188 -4.42 15.62 7.40
CA SER A 188 -4.34 15.95 5.97
C SER A 188 -3.37 17.12 5.81
N LEU A 189 -2.14 16.92 6.31
CA LEU A 189 -1.11 17.95 6.33
C LEU A 189 -0.02 17.59 5.32
N THR A 190 0.18 18.43 4.32
CA THR A 190 1.31 18.29 3.38
C THR A 190 2.50 19.06 3.91
N VAL A 191 3.59 18.34 4.15
CA VAL A 191 4.90 18.89 4.49
C VAL A 191 5.72 18.95 3.20
N PRO A 192 6.08 20.16 2.73
CA PRO A 192 6.92 20.29 1.56
C PRO A 192 8.26 19.60 1.81
N ILE A 193 8.85 19.13 0.74
CA ILE A 193 10.10 18.39 0.74
C ILE A 193 11.17 19.08 1.59
N LEU A 194 11.64 18.37 2.61
CA LEU A 194 12.89 18.63 3.31
C LEU A 194 13.78 17.37 3.21
N TRP A 195 14.11 16.93 1.98
CA TRP A 195 14.83 15.67 1.69
C TRP A 195 15.95 15.37 2.69
N ASN A 196 16.83 16.34 2.91
CA ASN A 196 17.98 16.18 3.78
C ASN A 196 17.59 15.81 5.22
N ASN A 197 16.56 16.45 5.79
CA ASN A 197 16.17 16.21 7.17
C ASN A 197 15.46 14.86 7.34
N PHE A 198 14.65 14.43 6.37
CA PHE A 198 13.94 13.15 6.47
C PHE A 198 14.86 11.95 6.24
N GLU A 199 15.83 12.04 5.34
CA GLU A 199 16.85 10.99 5.18
C GLU A 199 17.79 10.93 6.40
N GLU A 200 18.25 12.10 6.87
CA GLU A 200 19.22 12.18 7.95
C GLU A 200 18.60 11.80 9.30
N HIS A 201 17.44 12.35 9.63
CA HIS A 201 16.85 12.20 10.96
C HIS A 201 15.66 11.23 11.01
N GLY A 202 15.13 10.83 9.86
CA GLY A 202 13.94 9.99 9.75
C GLY A 202 12.65 10.82 9.78
N PHE A 203 11.71 10.50 8.88
CA PHE A 203 10.40 11.16 8.78
C PHE A 203 9.69 11.24 10.13
N VAL A 204 9.60 10.11 10.84
CA VAL A 204 8.89 10.02 12.13
C VAL A 204 9.45 11.01 13.14
N LYS A 205 10.78 11.06 13.30
CA LYS A 205 11.44 11.93 14.27
C LYS A 205 11.14 13.40 14.00
N VAL A 206 11.26 13.82 12.74
CA VAL A 206 11.00 15.20 12.34
C VAL A 206 9.53 15.57 12.56
N ILE A 207 8.59 14.68 12.23
CA ILE A 207 7.16 14.94 12.45
C ILE A 207 6.81 14.99 13.94
N SER A 208 7.36 14.10 14.76
CA SER A 208 7.22 14.13 16.22
C SER A 208 7.66 15.48 16.80
N ASP A 209 8.82 15.97 16.38
CA ASP A 209 9.37 17.25 16.83
C ASP A 209 8.47 18.43 16.43
N ILE A 210 7.93 18.43 15.20
CA ILE A 210 7.02 19.48 14.70
C ILE A 210 5.68 19.47 15.45
N LEU A 211 5.10 18.28 15.64
CA LEU A 211 3.80 18.11 16.29
C LEU A 211 3.89 18.16 17.82
N LYS A 212 5.11 18.11 18.39
CA LYS A 212 5.38 18.03 19.83
C LYS A 212 4.72 16.81 20.48
N ILE A 213 4.81 15.65 19.81
CA ILE A 213 4.22 14.36 20.23
C ILE A 213 5.27 13.27 20.38
#